data_AF-A0A3C0A1D0-F1
#
_entry.id   AF-A0A3C0A1D0-F1
#
_cell.length_a   1.000
_cell.length_b   1.000
_cell.length_c   1.000
_cell.angle_alpha   90.00
_cell.angle_beta   90.00
_cell.angle_gamma   90.00
#
_symmetry.space_group_name_H-M   'P 1'
#
loop_
_entity.id
_entity.type
_entity.pdbx_description
1 polymer ?
#
loop_
_entity_poly.entity_id
_entity_poly.type
_entity_poly.pdbx_seq_one_letter_code
_entity_poly.pdbx_strand_id
1 'polypeptide(L)'
;MTKLLFTARISALIPAVAGVIIFAFFCFIPARWLMSAGMINILVGCILVAIGLISLTVYAIKGYRAGILPTIWKKVVSGYLLLLANFPLAFVFIMVSGAIAGRSTIAIHNQSSSPIKVVLHGPLHEPNQDFVIGVVPPKTEKSKTVRIPGEGAVTYSIATATKTETGIVFGYITSGISQSAKISVDEKLNVSVDEKIN
;
A
#
# COMPACT_ATOMS: atom_id res chain seq x y z
N MET A 1 -2.70 -42.06 -2.88
CA MET A 1 -1.48 -41.21 -2.92
C MET A 1 -1.71 -39.90 -3.66
N THR A 2 -2.34 -39.91 -4.84
CA THR A 2 -2.62 -38.70 -5.65
C THR A 2 -3.47 -37.63 -4.94
N LYS A 3 -4.45 -38.01 -4.11
CA LYS A 3 -5.29 -37.07 -3.37
C LYS A 3 -4.49 -36.11 -2.46
N LEU A 4 -3.45 -36.61 -1.76
CA LEU A 4 -2.62 -35.79 -0.86
C LEU A 4 -1.80 -34.73 -1.61
N LEU A 5 -1.22 -35.12 -2.75
CA LEU A 5 -0.49 -34.20 -3.61
C LEU A 5 -1.43 -33.14 -4.22
N PHE A 6 -2.64 -33.55 -4.59
CA PHE A 6 -3.66 -32.65 -5.11
C PHE A 6 -4.09 -31.62 -4.07
N THR A 7 -4.38 -32.06 -2.83
CA THR A 7 -4.66 -31.17 -1.70
C THR A 7 -3.54 -30.16 -1.49
N ALA A 8 -2.28 -30.62 -1.44
CA ALA A 8 -1.13 -29.71 -1.24
C ALA A 8 -1.03 -28.64 -2.34
N ARG A 9 -1.27 -29.01 -3.60
CA ARG A 9 -1.25 -28.08 -4.73
C ARG A 9 -2.38 -27.08 -4.68
N ILE A 10 -3.61 -27.53 -4.40
CA ILE A 10 -4.78 -26.64 -4.29
C ILE A 10 -4.60 -25.66 -3.14
N SER A 11 -4.16 -26.15 -1.99
CA SER A 11 -3.87 -25.33 -0.80
C SER A 11 -2.85 -24.22 -1.10
N ALA A 12 -1.91 -24.46 -2.00
CA ALA A 12 -0.92 -23.48 -2.40
C ALA A 12 -1.38 -22.57 -3.56
N LEU A 13 -2.26 -23.05 -4.45
CA LEU A 13 -2.72 -22.29 -5.61
C LEU A 13 -3.87 -21.33 -5.28
N ILE A 14 -4.83 -21.73 -4.43
CA ILE A 14 -6.00 -20.91 -4.09
C ILE A 14 -5.60 -19.55 -3.51
N PRO A 15 -4.75 -19.47 -2.46
CA PRO A 15 -4.39 -18.19 -1.87
C PRO A 15 -3.61 -17.29 -2.83
N ALA A 16 -2.76 -17.90 -3.66
CA ALA A 16 -1.97 -17.18 -4.67
C ALA A 16 -2.87 -16.56 -5.75
N VAL A 17 -3.78 -17.35 -6.34
CA VAL A 17 -4.70 -16.86 -7.39
C VAL A 17 -5.67 -15.83 -6.83
N ALA A 18 -6.28 -16.10 -5.69
CA ALA A 18 -7.16 -15.13 -5.03
C ALA A 18 -6.41 -13.85 -4.68
N GLY A 19 -5.19 -13.96 -4.16
CA GLY A 19 -4.32 -12.83 -3.85
C GLY A 19 -4.00 -11.98 -5.08
N VAL A 20 -3.62 -12.60 -6.21
CA VAL A 20 -3.38 -11.89 -7.47
C VAL A 20 -4.61 -11.14 -7.94
N ILE A 21 -5.80 -11.75 -7.87
CA ILE A 21 -7.06 -11.13 -8.28
C ILE A 21 -7.37 -9.92 -7.39
N ILE A 22 -7.36 -10.09 -6.06
CA ILE A 22 -7.62 -9.01 -5.10
C ILE A 22 -6.63 -7.87 -5.31
N PHE A 23 -5.35 -8.18 -5.47
CA PHE A 23 -4.30 -7.19 -5.67
C PHE A 23 -4.45 -6.45 -7.01
N ALA A 24 -4.79 -7.15 -8.09
CA ALA A 24 -5.07 -6.53 -9.37
C ALA A 24 -6.24 -5.52 -9.25
N PHE A 25 -7.34 -5.90 -8.61
CA PHE A 25 -8.44 -4.97 -8.34
C PHE A 25 -8.02 -3.77 -7.49
N PHE A 26 -7.19 -4.00 -6.45
CA PHE A 26 -6.67 -2.94 -5.59
C PHE A 26 -5.83 -1.91 -6.36
N CYS A 27 -5.04 -2.36 -7.34
CA CYS A 27 -4.25 -1.46 -8.20
C CYS A 27 -5.12 -0.50 -9.03
N PHE A 28 -6.32 -0.91 -9.43
CA PHE A 28 -7.25 -0.05 -10.16
C PHE A 28 -8.12 0.81 -9.23
N ILE A 29 -8.57 0.23 -8.12
CA ILE A 29 -9.50 0.86 -7.18
C ILE A 29 -8.96 0.61 -5.77
N PRO A 30 -8.20 1.54 -5.18
CA PRO A 30 -7.62 1.38 -3.84
C PRO A 30 -8.69 1.54 -2.76
N ALA A 31 -9.64 0.61 -2.69
CA ALA A 31 -10.75 0.62 -1.74
C ALA A 31 -10.37 -0.08 -0.43
N ARG A 32 -10.84 0.45 0.70
CA ARG A 32 -10.59 -0.11 2.05
C ARG A 32 -11.00 -1.59 2.17
N TRP A 33 -12.12 -1.98 1.55
CA TRP A 33 -12.61 -3.37 1.62
C TRP A 33 -11.69 -4.36 0.90
N LEU A 34 -10.96 -3.94 -0.16
CA LEU A 34 -9.98 -4.78 -0.85
C LEU A 34 -8.75 -5.03 0.03
N MET A 35 -8.35 -4.04 0.83
CA MET A 35 -7.27 -4.21 1.82
C MET A 35 -7.67 -5.23 2.89
N SER A 36 -8.90 -5.17 3.40
CA SER A 36 -9.44 -6.18 4.31
C SER A 36 -9.53 -7.57 3.68
N ALA A 37 -9.99 -7.67 2.43
CA ALA A 37 -10.03 -8.93 1.69
C ALA A 37 -8.63 -9.54 1.50
N GLY A 38 -7.62 -8.71 1.20
CA GLY A 38 -6.22 -9.13 1.10
C GLY A 38 -5.69 -9.68 2.42
N MET A 39 -5.98 -9.01 3.54
CA MET A 39 -5.59 -9.48 4.88
C MET A 39 -6.24 -10.83 5.24
N ILE A 40 -7.54 -10.99 4.96
CA ILE A 40 -8.24 -12.26 5.16
C ILE A 40 -7.62 -13.35 4.29
N ASN A 41 -7.29 -13.05 3.03
CA ASN A 41 -6.64 -14.00 2.13
C ASN A 41 -5.26 -14.45 2.65
N ILE A 42 -4.48 -13.56 3.26
CA ILE A 42 -3.21 -13.93 3.90
C ILE A 42 -3.46 -14.90 5.06
N LEU A 43 -4.42 -14.62 5.95
CA LEU A 43 -4.74 -15.49 7.09
C LEU A 43 -5.22 -16.87 6.66
N VAL A 44 -6.17 -16.93 5.72
CA VAL A 44 -6.66 -18.19 5.13
C VAL A 44 -5.54 -18.91 4.40
N GLY A 45 -4.67 -18.17 3.70
CA GLY A 45 -3.48 -18.69 3.05
C GLY A 45 -2.52 -19.38 4.00
N CYS A 46 -2.26 -18.80 5.17
CA CYS A 46 -1.42 -19.43 6.20
C CYS A 46 -1.99 -20.78 6.67
N ILE A 47 -3.31 -20.85 6.90
CA ILE A 47 -4.00 -22.09 7.29
C ILE A 47 -3.88 -23.13 6.18
N LEU A 48 -4.12 -22.74 4.92
CA LEU A 48 -4.02 -23.63 3.77
C LEU A 48 -2.58 -24.11 3.55
N VAL A 49 -1.58 -23.25 3.71
CA VAL A 49 -0.17 -23.65 3.63
C VAL A 49 0.17 -24.70 4.69
N ALA A 50 -0.31 -24.55 5.93
CA ALA A 50 -0.12 -25.57 6.97
C ALA A 50 -0.74 -26.92 6.58
N ILE A 51 -1.99 -26.91 6.10
CA ILE A 51 -2.67 -28.13 5.60
C ILE A 51 -1.90 -28.76 4.42
N GLY A 52 -1.40 -27.94 3.50
CA GLY A 52 -0.63 -28.38 2.34
C GLY A 52 0.71 -28.99 2.75
N LEU A 53 1.43 -28.38 3.69
CA LEU A 53 2.68 -28.90 4.24
C LEU A 53 2.48 -30.25 4.93
N ILE A 54 1.45 -30.39 5.77
CA ILE A 54 1.11 -31.66 6.42
C ILE A 54 0.80 -32.72 5.36
N SER A 55 -0.06 -32.40 4.39
CA SER A 55 -0.47 -33.32 3.33
C SER A 55 0.71 -33.80 2.48
N LEU A 56 1.62 -32.88 2.13
CA LEU A 56 2.81 -33.17 1.33
C LEU A 56 3.85 -33.98 2.12
N THR A 57 4.00 -33.69 3.42
CA THR A 57 4.89 -34.45 4.31
C THR A 57 4.40 -35.89 4.47
N VAL A 58 3.10 -36.09 4.71
CA VAL A 58 2.50 -37.44 4.76
C VAL A 58 2.66 -38.17 3.42
N TYR A 59 2.52 -37.46 2.29
CA TYR A 59 2.75 -38.03 0.96
C TYR A 59 4.22 -38.47 0.77
N ALA A 60 5.18 -37.66 1.21
CA ALA A 60 6.61 -37.98 1.15
C ALA A 60 6.97 -39.19 2.03
N ILE A 61 6.49 -39.24 3.27
CA ILE A 61 6.70 -40.37 4.19
C ILE A 61 6.12 -41.66 3.62
N LYS A 62 4.90 -41.62 3.05
CA LYS A 62 4.29 -42.78 2.40
C LYS A 62 5.11 -43.25 1.19
N GLY A 63 5.64 -42.33 0.39
CA GLY A 63 6.51 -42.66 -0.74
C GLY A 63 7.86 -43.24 -0.33
N TYR A 64 8.44 -42.75 0.78
CA TYR A 64 9.66 -43.31 1.37
C TYR A 64 9.43 -44.74 1.86
N ARG A 65 8.38 -44.98 2.65
CA ARG A 65 8.03 -46.31 3.17
C ARG A 65 7.71 -47.32 2.05
N ALA A 66 7.20 -46.85 0.93
CA ALA A 66 6.91 -47.68 -0.24
C ALA A 66 8.10 -47.84 -1.21
N GLY A 67 9.27 -47.27 -0.92
CA GLY A 67 10.47 -47.39 -1.76
C GLY A 67 10.42 -46.62 -3.09
N ILE A 68 9.38 -45.81 -3.33
CA ILE A 68 9.15 -45.09 -4.60
C ILE A 68 9.55 -43.60 -4.53
N LEU A 69 10.24 -43.18 -3.46
CA LEU A 69 10.65 -41.80 -3.25
C LEU A 69 11.44 -41.21 -4.44
N PRO A 70 12.43 -41.90 -5.04
CA PRO A 70 13.19 -41.36 -6.17
C PRO A 70 12.30 -40.97 -7.35
N THR A 71 11.24 -41.76 -7.60
CA THR A 71 10.27 -41.53 -8.68
C THR A 71 9.37 -40.33 -8.42
N ILE A 72 9.01 -40.07 -7.15
CA ILE A 72 8.10 -38.98 -6.78
C ILE A 72 8.81 -37.72 -6.28
N TRP A 73 10.13 -37.76 -6.09
CA TRP A 73 10.93 -36.69 -5.46
C TRP A 73 10.68 -35.33 -6.12
N LYS A 74 10.73 -35.26 -7.45
CA LYS A 74 10.47 -34.02 -8.20
C LYS A 74 9.10 -33.42 -7.89
N LYS A 75 8.07 -34.27 -7.67
CA LYS A 75 6.71 -33.82 -7.32
C LYS A 75 6.64 -33.30 -5.89
N VAL A 76 7.37 -33.93 -4.96
CA VAL A 76 7.48 -33.50 -3.57
C VAL A 76 8.18 -32.15 -3.49
N VAL A 77 9.36 -32.03 -4.10
CA VAL A 77 10.14 -30.77 -4.13
C VAL A 77 9.33 -29.65 -4.78
N SER A 78 8.72 -29.90 -5.94
CA SER A 78 7.86 -28.92 -6.60
C SER A 78 6.68 -28.49 -5.72
N GLY A 79 6.06 -29.41 -4.97
CA GLY A 79 4.98 -29.08 -4.04
C GLY A 79 5.44 -28.15 -2.91
N TYR A 80 6.61 -28.41 -2.31
CA TYR A 80 7.16 -27.55 -1.26
C TYR A 80 7.52 -26.17 -1.81
N LEU A 81 8.14 -26.10 -2.99
CA LEU A 81 8.45 -24.82 -3.64
C LEU A 81 7.19 -24.01 -3.92
N LEU A 82 6.11 -24.65 -4.38
CA LEU A 82 4.84 -23.97 -4.66
C LEU A 82 4.17 -23.44 -3.38
N LEU A 83 4.23 -24.19 -2.28
CA LEU A 83 3.78 -23.72 -0.96
C LEU A 83 4.61 -22.53 -0.49
N LEU A 84 5.94 -22.63 -0.57
CA LEU A 84 6.86 -21.58 -0.12
C LEU A 84 6.77 -20.30 -0.97
N ALA A 85 6.49 -20.41 -2.26
CA ALA A 85 6.35 -19.27 -3.16
C ALA A 85 5.21 -18.31 -2.76
N ASN A 86 4.25 -18.75 -1.93
CA ASN A 86 3.20 -17.88 -1.40
C ASN A 86 3.77 -16.77 -0.50
N PHE A 87 4.86 -17.00 0.24
CA PHE A 87 5.41 -15.99 1.16
C PHE A 87 6.10 -14.83 0.43
N PRO A 88 7.03 -15.06 -0.52
CA PRO A 88 7.58 -13.97 -1.32
C PRO A 88 6.50 -13.20 -2.08
N LEU A 89 5.50 -13.91 -2.61
CA LEU A 89 4.39 -13.28 -3.33
C LEU A 89 3.57 -12.36 -2.40
N ALA A 90 3.19 -12.85 -1.22
CA ALA A 90 2.49 -12.04 -0.23
C ALA A 90 3.31 -10.83 0.22
N PHE A 91 4.63 -11.00 0.41
CA PHE A 91 5.54 -9.91 0.75
C PHE A 91 5.55 -8.82 -0.32
N VAL A 92 5.64 -9.19 -1.61
CA VAL A 92 5.57 -8.24 -2.72
C VAL A 92 4.23 -7.49 -2.71
N PHE A 93 3.12 -8.18 -2.50
CA PHE A 93 1.81 -7.52 -2.42
C PHE A 93 1.72 -6.52 -1.28
N ILE A 94 2.20 -6.86 -0.08
CA ILE A 94 2.22 -5.96 1.08
C ILE A 94 3.07 -4.72 0.79
N MET A 95 4.27 -4.90 0.23
CA MET A 95 5.17 -3.79 -0.09
C MET A 95 4.57 -2.83 -1.11
N VAL A 96 3.98 -3.37 -2.18
CA VAL A 96 3.38 -2.54 -3.23
C VAL A 96 2.08 -1.90 -2.74
N SER A 97 1.23 -2.62 -2.01
CA SER A 97 0.00 -2.06 -1.45
C SER A 97 0.30 -0.93 -0.48
N GLY A 98 1.31 -1.07 0.37
CA GLY A 98 1.76 -0.01 1.28
C GLY A 98 2.28 1.21 0.53
N ALA A 99 3.01 1.02 -0.58
CA ALA A 99 3.50 2.11 -1.42
C ALA A 99 2.36 2.87 -2.15
N ILE A 100 1.26 2.18 -2.48
CA ILE A 100 0.07 2.78 -3.09
C ILE A 100 -0.77 3.50 -2.02
N ALA A 101 -1.02 2.84 -0.88
CA ALA A 101 -1.83 3.36 0.21
C ALA A 101 -1.17 4.57 0.91
N GLY A 102 0.15 4.64 0.96
CA GLY A 102 0.89 5.78 1.55
C GLY A 102 0.92 7.05 0.70
N ARG A 103 0.04 7.20 -0.31
CA ARG A 103 -0.04 8.40 -1.15
C ARG A 103 -1.12 9.34 -0.62
N SER A 104 -0.74 10.56 -0.30
CA SER A 104 -1.65 11.62 0.15
C SER A 104 -1.93 12.60 -0.99
N THR A 105 -3.16 13.08 -1.09
CA THR A 105 -3.57 14.03 -2.14
C THR A 105 -3.86 15.38 -1.54
N ILE A 106 -3.22 16.42 -2.06
CA ILE A 106 -3.34 17.77 -1.53
C ILE A 106 -3.84 18.65 -2.66
N ALA A 107 -5.02 19.22 -2.46
CA ALA A 107 -5.66 20.17 -3.36
C ALA A 107 -5.51 21.59 -2.80
N ILE A 108 -4.96 22.50 -3.59
CA ILE A 108 -4.84 23.90 -3.24
C ILE A 108 -5.77 24.71 -4.11
N HIS A 109 -6.70 25.42 -3.48
CA HIS A 109 -7.58 26.38 -4.12
C HIS A 109 -7.10 27.79 -3.82
N ASN A 110 -6.58 28.47 -4.84
CA ASN A 110 -6.22 29.87 -4.74
C ASN A 110 -7.44 30.74 -5.10
N GLN A 111 -8.11 31.30 -4.08
CA GLN A 111 -9.21 32.24 -4.29
C GLN A 111 -8.73 33.69 -4.36
N SER A 112 -7.43 33.95 -4.22
CA SER A 112 -6.89 35.31 -4.35
C SER A 112 -6.81 35.75 -5.82
N SER A 113 -6.60 37.06 -6.02
CA SER A 113 -6.33 37.67 -7.32
C SER A 113 -4.86 37.55 -7.75
N SER A 114 -4.00 36.99 -6.90
CA SER A 114 -2.55 36.90 -7.13
C SER A 114 -2.07 35.46 -7.22
N PRO A 115 -1.02 35.15 -7.99
CA PRO A 115 -0.43 33.81 -7.99
C PRO A 115 0.23 33.52 -6.62
N ILE A 116 0.04 32.31 -6.12
CA ILE A 116 0.67 31.83 -4.88
C ILE A 116 1.68 30.73 -5.19
N LYS A 117 2.82 30.70 -4.50
CA LYS A 117 3.77 29.59 -4.50
C LYS A 117 3.52 28.72 -3.27
N VAL A 118 3.42 27.41 -3.47
CA VAL A 118 3.18 26.48 -2.36
C VAL A 118 4.25 25.40 -2.29
N VAL A 119 4.80 25.25 -1.09
CA VAL A 119 5.74 24.20 -0.72
C VAL A 119 5.18 23.49 0.50
N LEU A 120 5.27 22.16 0.50
CA LEU A 120 5.01 21.36 1.69
C LEU A 120 6.34 20.93 2.27
N HIS A 121 6.45 20.98 3.58
CA HIS A 121 7.59 20.46 4.30
C HIS A 121 7.21 19.13 4.91
N GLY A 122 8.08 18.14 4.73
CA GLY A 122 7.93 16.79 5.28
C GLY A 122 7.80 16.79 6.80
N PRO A 123 7.55 15.62 7.40
CA PRO A 123 7.36 15.51 8.84
C PRO A 123 8.53 16.13 9.61
N LEU A 124 8.26 16.77 10.75
CA LEU A 124 9.29 17.46 11.56
C LEU A 124 10.53 16.59 11.90
N HIS A 125 10.40 15.27 11.90
CA HIS A 125 11.49 14.34 12.18
C HIS A 125 12.34 13.98 10.94
N GLU A 126 11.94 14.39 9.74
CA GLU A 126 12.68 14.30 8.47
C GLU A 126 12.70 15.66 7.73
N PRO A 127 13.35 16.70 8.29
CA PRO A 127 13.18 18.11 7.89
C PRO A 127 13.72 18.51 6.50
N ASN A 128 14.26 17.57 5.71
CA ASN A 128 14.88 17.85 4.41
C ASN A 128 14.07 17.35 3.20
N GLN A 129 12.79 17.00 3.38
CA GLN A 129 11.91 16.69 2.27
C GLN A 129 10.89 17.80 2.00
N ASP A 130 11.23 18.65 1.05
CA ASP A 130 10.30 19.65 0.54
C ASP A 130 9.58 19.12 -0.71
N PHE A 131 8.26 19.11 -0.66
CA PHE A 131 7.41 18.80 -1.80
C PHE A 131 6.91 20.10 -2.43
N VAL A 132 7.59 20.54 -3.48
CA VAL A 132 7.18 21.73 -4.23
C VAL A 132 5.92 21.43 -5.04
N ILE A 133 4.80 22.07 -4.71
CA ILE A 133 3.59 22.03 -5.55
C ILE A 133 3.70 23.06 -6.69
N GLY A 134 4.45 24.14 -6.45
CA GLY A 134 4.77 25.17 -7.43
C GLY A 134 3.79 26.33 -7.38
N VAL A 135 3.67 27.06 -8.49
CA VAL A 135 2.77 28.21 -8.59
C VAL A 135 1.34 27.74 -8.87
N VAL A 136 0.38 28.30 -8.14
CA VAL A 136 -1.07 28.16 -8.35
C VAL A 136 -1.61 29.51 -8.82
N PRO A 137 -2.11 29.61 -10.08
CA PRO A 137 -2.67 30.85 -10.61
C PRO A 137 -3.87 31.40 -9.81
N PRO A 138 -4.21 32.68 -9.97
CA PRO A 138 -5.40 33.27 -9.36
C PRO A 138 -6.68 32.52 -9.73
N LYS A 139 -7.60 32.39 -8.77
CA LYS A 139 -8.93 31.77 -8.96
C LYS A 139 -8.88 30.36 -9.58
N THR A 140 -7.82 29.59 -9.30
CA THR A 140 -7.66 28.21 -9.79
C THR A 140 -7.40 27.21 -8.67
N GLU A 141 -7.65 25.94 -8.98
CA GLU A 141 -7.32 24.80 -8.12
C GLU A 141 -6.21 23.96 -8.74
N LYS A 142 -5.26 23.53 -7.92
CA LYS A 142 -4.19 22.59 -8.31
C LYS A 142 -4.13 21.46 -7.30
N SER A 143 -4.24 20.22 -7.79
CA SER A 143 -4.11 19.03 -6.97
C SER A 143 -2.80 18.30 -7.27
N LYS A 144 -2.14 17.79 -6.22
CA LYS A 144 -0.95 16.97 -6.35
C LYS A 144 -1.02 15.81 -5.37
N THR A 145 -0.79 14.61 -5.89
CA THR A 145 -0.62 13.41 -5.07
C THR A 145 0.87 13.21 -4.79
N VAL A 146 1.23 13.12 -3.51
CA VAL A 146 2.61 12.95 -3.05
C VAL A 146 2.68 11.78 -2.07
N ARG A 147 3.80 11.05 -2.10
CA ARG A 147 4.13 10.09 -1.05
C ARG A 147 4.96 10.83 -0.02
N ILE A 148 4.44 10.90 1.21
CA ILE A 148 5.13 11.51 2.33
C ILE A 148 5.71 10.34 3.15
N PRO A 149 7.04 10.10 3.11
CA PRO A 149 7.67 9.13 3.97
C PRO A 149 7.77 9.68 5.40
N GLY A 150 7.95 8.76 6.35
CA GLY A 150 8.08 9.10 7.76
C GLY A 150 6.74 9.35 8.46
N GLU A 151 6.84 9.83 9.70
CA GLU A 151 5.71 10.08 10.60
C GLU A 151 5.85 11.43 11.29
N GLY A 152 4.73 12.14 11.47
CA GLY A 152 4.70 13.43 12.14
C GLY A 152 3.82 14.47 11.46
N ALA A 153 3.91 15.72 11.91
CA ALA A 153 3.12 16.80 11.33
C ALA A 153 3.73 17.28 10.01
N VAL A 154 2.89 17.45 8.99
CA VAL A 154 3.28 18.00 7.68
C VAL A 154 2.87 19.46 7.65
N THR A 155 3.82 20.35 7.36
CA THR A 155 3.57 21.79 7.30
C THR A 155 3.57 22.31 5.87
N TYR A 156 2.96 23.47 5.66
CA TYR A 156 2.99 24.19 4.38
C TYR A 156 3.66 25.55 4.53
N SER A 157 4.18 26.04 3.42
CA SER A 157 4.58 27.42 3.21
C SER A 157 3.93 27.94 1.93
N ILE A 158 3.13 28.99 2.06
CA ILE A 158 2.44 29.68 0.97
C ILE A 158 3.02 31.07 0.87
N ALA A 159 3.60 31.42 -0.28
CA ALA A 159 4.23 32.71 -0.51
C ALA A 159 3.60 33.43 -1.70
N THR A 160 3.35 34.73 -1.52
CA THR A 160 3.10 35.71 -2.59
C THR A 160 4.35 36.58 -2.78
N ALA A 161 4.26 37.60 -3.64
CA ALA A 161 5.33 38.58 -3.80
C ALA A 161 5.59 39.41 -2.54
N THR A 162 4.61 39.52 -1.63
CA THR A 162 4.65 40.46 -0.50
C THR A 162 4.56 39.80 0.86
N LYS A 163 4.12 38.53 0.94
CA LYS A 163 3.86 37.85 2.21
C LYS A 163 4.07 36.35 2.11
N THR A 164 4.54 35.76 3.19
CA THR A 164 4.64 34.31 3.38
C THR A 164 3.81 33.91 4.59
N GLU A 165 3.03 32.85 4.44
CA GLU A 165 2.21 32.24 5.49
C GLU A 165 2.59 30.77 5.63
N THR A 166 2.70 30.29 6.88
CA THR A 166 3.02 28.90 7.18
C THR A 166 1.97 28.31 8.11
N GLY A 167 1.80 27.00 8.05
CA GLY A 167 0.85 26.30 8.91
C GLY A 167 0.97 24.79 8.79
N ILE A 168 0.05 24.08 9.43
CA ILE A 168 0.03 22.62 9.45
C ILE A 168 -1.04 22.15 8.45
N VAL A 169 -0.67 21.26 7.52
CA VAL A 169 -1.61 20.60 6.60
C VAL A 169 -2.19 19.35 7.25
N PHE A 170 -1.31 18.53 7.82
CA PHE A 170 -1.67 17.30 8.51
C PHE A 170 -1.09 17.36 9.91
N GLY A 171 -1.96 17.32 10.92
CA GLY A 171 -1.54 17.33 12.32
C GLY A 171 -0.63 16.15 12.67
N TYR A 172 -0.88 15.01 12.03
CA TYR A 172 -0.04 13.82 12.13
C TYR A 172 -0.29 12.90 10.93
N ILE A 173 0.75 12.61 10.15
CA ILE A 173 0.73 11.55 9.14
C ILE A 173 1.47 10.32 9.67
N THR A 174 0.91 9.14 9.43
CA THR A 174 1.59 7.85 9.65
C THR A 174 1.95 7.24 8.30
N SER A 175 3.13 6.64 8.21
CA SER A 175 3.56 5.96 7.00
C SER A 175 2.58 4.84 6.62
N GLY A 176 1.89 5.00 5.49
CA GLY A 176 0.94 4.00 4.97
C GLY A 176 -0.55 4.32 5.10
N ILE A 177 -0.94 5.44 5.71
CA ILE A 177 -2.33 5.93 5.66
C ILE A 177 -2.42 7.10 4.67
N SER A 178 -3.25 6.95 3.64
CA SER A 178 -3.54 8.07 2.73
C SER A 178 -4.42 9.10 3.44
N GLN A 179 -4.02 10.36 3.36
CA GLN A 179 -4.86 11.49 3.77
C GLN A 179 -5.10 12.41 2.57
N SER A 180 -6.24 13.07 2.55
CA SER A 180 -6.51 14.15 1.60
C SER A 180 -6.68 15.45 2.36
N ALA A 181 -6.07 16.52 1.86
CA ALA A 181 -6.28 17.86 2.39
C ALA A 181 -6.69 18.82 1.28
N LYS A 182 -7.61 19.72 1.59
CA LYS A 182 -7.93 20.88 0.77
C LYS A 182 -7.50 22.14 1.48
N ILE A 183 -6.53 22.84 0.88
CA ILE A 183 -6.02 24.12 1.35
C ILE A 183 -6.69 25.21 0.52
N SER A 184 -7.48 26.07 1.16
CA SER A 184 -8.09 27.23 0.49
C SER A 184 -7.43 28.51 0.97
N VAL A 185 -7.05 29.37 0.04
CA VAL A 185 -6.37 30.64 0.31
C VAL A 185 -7.26 31.79 -0.16
N ASP A 186 -7.65 32.67 0.76
CA ASP A 186 -8.52 33.81 0.47
C ASP A 186 -7.74 35.03 -0.08
N GLU A 187 -8.45 36.13 -0.35
CA GLU A 187 -7.83 37.38 -0.87
C GLU A 187 -6.89 38.07 0.14
N LYS A 188 -7.02 37.78 1.43
CA LYS A 188 -6.18 38.32 2.51
C LYS A 188 -5.03 37.39 2.90
N LEU A 189 -4.87 36.27 2.18
CA LEU A 189 -3.95 35.19 2.50
C LEU A 189 -4.27 34.48 3.81
N ASN A 190 -5.53 34.52 4.27
CA ASN A 190 -5.97 33.59 5.28
C ASN A 190 -6.10 32.21 4.64
N VAL A 191 -5.61 31.20 5.36
CA VAL A 191 -5.58 29.83 4.89
C VAL A 191 -6.52 28.99 5.73
N SER A 192 -7.43 28.27 5.08
CA SER A 192 -8.25 27.24 5.71
C SER A 192 -7.83 25.87 5.19
N VAL A 193 -7.58 24.94 6.10
CA VAL A 193 -7.24 23.56 5.77
C VAL A 193 -8.40 22.65 6.16
N ASP A 194 -8.91 21.89 5.21
CA ASP A 194 -9.92 20.85 5.42
C ASP A 194 -9.26 19.49 5.19
N GLU A 195 -9.09 18.71 6.27
CA GLU A 195 -8.44 17.41 6.27
C GLU A 195 -9.46 16.27 6.25
N LYS A 196 -9.22 15.27 5.42
CA LYS A 196 -10.01 14.04 5.35
C LYS A 196 -9.13 12.80 5.34
N ILE A 197 -9.33 11.94 6.33
CA ILE A 197 -8.65 10.64 6.43
C ILE A 197 -9.35 9.64 5.49
N ASN A 198 -8.62 9.12 4.50
CA ASN A 198 -9.13 8.23 3.45
C ASN A 198 -8.96 6.75 3.76
#